data_AF-D9Q081-F1
#
_entry.id   AF-D9Q081-F1
#
_cell.length_a   1.000
_cell.length_b   1.000
_cell.length_c   1.000
_cell.angle_alpha   90.00
_cell.angle_beta   90.00
_cell.angle_gamma   90.00
#
_symmetry.space_group_name_H-M   'P 1'
#
loop_
_entity.id
_entity.type
_entity.pdbx_description
1 polymer ?
#
loop_
_entity_poly.entity_id
_entity_poly.type
_entity_poly.pdbx_seq_one_letter_code
_entity_poly.pdbx_strand_id
1 'polypeptide(L)'
;MPTTRVKLLAALRDLAGGAQEVLVEGSSWTDVLKKLLSQYPGLSSVLSQDGTPRPGFLVFVDGVDSRLLDRSRQAKEIVVLPVNHGGDDRFQWITWSQIDEAVERIAEKINSSGFRPDAIVCIMRGGLIPGRLLADRLGVEDIGTLEVKLYISPGQRGERPFLRQPLTLPIKDKKVLLVDDVSDSGLTLQFSVQALSLYMPTEIRTAALYIKPWTKLVPDYYADQVSKWIVFPWEVSEFKREVNGQESSNT
;
A
#
# COMPACT_ATOMS: atom_id res chain seq x y z
N MET A 1 -9.50 27.81 28.77
CA MET A 1 -8.46 27.39 27.78
C MET A 1 -9.09 27.47 26.39
N PRO A 2 -8.35 27.49 25.26
CA PRO A 2 -9.00 27.43 23.96
C PRO A 2 -9.78 26.11 23.83
N THR A 3 -11.00 26.20 23.31
CA THR A 3 -11.87 25.04 23.07
C THR A 3 -11.55 24.47 21.69
N THR A 4 -11.22 23.19 21.64
CA THR A 4 -10.94 22.46 20.40
C THR A 4 -12.12 21.57 20.07
N ARG A 5 -12.53 21.54 18.79
CA ARG A 5 -13.52 20.60 18.27
C ARG A 5 -12.86 19.30 17.89
N VAL A 6 -13.22 18.20 18.53
CA VAL A 6 -12.79 16.87 18.13
C VAL A 6 -13.90 16.19 17.36
N LYS A 7 -13.64 15.84 16.09
CA LYS A 7 -14.56 15.07 15.25
C LYS A 7 -14.25 13.59 15.33
N LEU A 8 -15.28 12.79 15.59
CA LEU A 8 -15.22 11.35 15.63
C LEU A 8 -16.01 10.77 14.46
N LEU A 9 -15.30 10.10 13.54
CA LEU A 9 -15.93 9.39 12.43
C LEU A 9 -16.75 8.21 12.92
N ALA A 10 -17.67 7.73 12.07
CA ALA A 10 -18.69 6.74 12.40
C ALA A 10 -18.18 5.56 13.27
N ALA A 11 -17.07 4.93 12.87
CA ALA A 11 -16.48 3.79 13.60
C ALA A 11 -15.99 4.12 15.02
N LEU A 12 -15.75 5.39 15.34
CA LEU A 12 -15.27 5.86 16.64
C LEU A 12 -16.39 6.40 17.53
N ARG A 13 -17.60 6.61 16.98
CA ARG A 13 -18.74 7.17 17.73
C ARG A 13 -19.17 6.23 18.84
N ASP A 14 -19.20 4.93 18.60
CA ASP A 14 -19.61 3.93 19.59
C ASP A 14 -18.65 3.90 20.79
N LEU A 15 -17.36 4.13 20.55
CA LEU A 15 -16.33 4.23 21.59
C LEU A 15 -16.43 5.53 22.42
N ALA A 16 -17.18 6.51 21.92
CA ALA A 16 -17.43 7.80 22.56
C ALA A 16 -18.92 8.01 22.89
N GLY A 17 -19.66 6.93 23.15
CA GLY A 17 -21.06 7.01 23.59
C GLY A 17 -22.01 7.64 22.56
N GLY A 18 -21.71 7.48 21.26
CA GLY A 18 -22.49 8.00 20.14
C GLY A 18 -22.16 9.44 19.74
N ALA A 19 -21.22 10.11 20.41
CA ALA A 19 -20.86 11.49 20.11
C ALA A 19 -20.19 11.62 18.74
N GLN A 20 -20.72 12.49 17.87
CA GLN A 20 -20.13 12.81 16.56
C GLN A 20 -19.04 13.88 16.67
N GLU A 21 -19.22 14.81 17.61
CA GLU A 21 -18.29 15.87 17.92
C GLU A 21 -18.21 16.07 19.43
N VAL A 22 -17.01 16.33 19.94
CA VAL A 22 -16.75 16.62 21.34
C VAL A 22 -15.96 17.91 21.43
N LEU A 23 -16.42 18.84 22.26
CA LEU A 23 -15.68 20.05 22.58
C LEU A 23 -14.81 19.79 23.80
N VAL A 24 -13.50 19.99 23.65
CA VAL A 24 -12.52 19.72 24.71
C VAL A 24 -11.63 20.94 24.89
N GLU A 25 -11.47 21.38 26.15
CA GLU A 25 -10.57 22.47 26.50
C GLU A 25 -9.15 21.98 26.73
N GLY A 26 -8.19 22.54 25.98
CA GLY A 26 -6.78 22.15 26.13
C GLY A 26 -5.80 23.21 25.68
N SER A 27 -4.58 23.11 26.20
CA SER A 27 -3.47 24.01 25.88
C SER A 27 -2.73 23.63 24.59
N SER A 28 -2.84 22.36 24.17
CA SER A 28 -2.23 21.78 22.97
C SER A 28 -3.08 20.62 22.44
N TRP A 29 -2.85 20.19 21.20
CA TRP A 29 -3.58 19.06 20.63
C TRP A 29 -3.35 17.74 21.40
N THR A 30 -2.16 17.54 21.97
CA THR A 30 -1.88 16.36 22.80
C THR A 30 -2.60 16.41 24.15
N ASP A 31 -2.67 17.59 24.78
CA ASP A 31 -3.48 17.82 26.00
C ASP A 31 -4.97 17.57 25.73
N VAL A 32 -5.48 18.05 24.60
CA VAL A 32 -6.84 17.79 24.15
C VAL A 32 -7.12 16.29 24.01
N LEU A 33 -6.25 15.53 23.35
CA LEU A 33 -6.46 14.08 23.18
C LEU A 33 -6.36 13.29 24.48
N LYS A 34 -5.49 13.70 25.42
CA LYS A 34 -5.43 13.11 26.77
C LYS A 34 -6.73 13.31 27.54
N LYS A 35 -7.28 14.52 27.48
CA LYS A 35 -8.55 14.86 28.14
C LYS A 35 -9.74 14.16 27.48
N LEU A 36 -9.75 14.09 26.15
CA LEU A 36 -10.74 13.30 25.40
C LEU A 36 -10.71 11.83 25.84
N LEU A 37 -9.52 11.23 25.96
CA LEU A 37 -9.35 9.85 26.42
C LEU A 37 -9.81 9.66 27.87
N SER A 38 -9.59 10.65 28.73
CA SER A 38 -10.07 10.64 30.13
C SER A 38 -11.59 10.70 30.21
N GLN A 39 -12.24 11.43 29.29
CA GLN A 39 -13.70 11.53 29.19
C GLN A 39 -14.33 10.28 28.55
N TYR A 40 -13.63 9.66 27.60
CA TYR A 40 -14.10 8.47 26.88
C TYR A 40 -13.04 7.36 26.92
N PRO A 41 -13.00 6.56 28.00
CA PRO A 41 -12.00 5.49 28.16
C PRO A 41 -12.03 4.45 27.03
N GLY A 42 -13.17 4.27 26.35
CA GLY A 42 -13.30 3.37 25.18
C GLY A 42 -12.38 3.74 24.01
N LEU A 43 -11.90 4.99 23.94
CA LEU A 43 -10.92 5.43 22.96
C LEU A 43 -9.49 4.92 23.25
N SER A 44 -9.26 4.16 24.32
CA SER A 44 -7.94 3.57 24.62
C SER A 44 -7.48 2.56 23.58
N SER A 45 -8.38 2.02 22.75
CA SER A 45 -8.08 1.20 21.57
C SER A 45 -7.57 2.03 20.37
N VAL A 46 -7.74 3.36 20.41
CA VAL A 46 -7.46 4.32 19.33
C VAL A 46 -6.29 5.22 19.69
N LEU A 47 -6.18 5.63 20.96
CA LEU A 47 -5.19 6.56 21.47
C LEU A 47 -4.42 5.93 22.65
N SER A 48 -3.12 6.20 22.70
CA SER A 48 -2.27 5.96 23.86
C SER A 48 -2.55 6.99 24.95
N GLN A 49 -2.15 6.70 26.20
CA GLN A 49 -2.38 7.60 27.34
C GLN A 49 -1.74 8.99 27.18
N ASP A 50 -0.73 9.11 26.33
CA ASP A 50 -0.06 10.38 26.04
C ASP A 50 -0.71 11.18 24.90
N GLY A 51 -1.83 10.70 24.35
CA GLY A 51 -2.53 11.29 23.21
C GLY A 51 -1.99 10.86 21.84
N THR A 52 -0.97 10.00 21.78
CA THR A 52 -0.45 9.50 20.50
C THR A 52 -1.44 8.49 19.90
N PRO A 53 -1.83 8.62 18.61
CA PRO A 53 -2.66 7.61 17.95
C PRO A 53 -1.96 6.24 17.89
N ARG A 54 -2.73 5.19 18.14
CA ARG A 54 -2.28 3.80 18.02
C ARG A 54 -2.17 3.39 16.53
N PRO A 55 -1.40 2.33 16.21
CA PRO A 55 -1.40 1.77 14.86
C PRO A 55 -2.82 1.52 14.36
N GLY A 56 -3.10 1.90 13.11
CA GLY A 56 -4.46 1.86 12.57
C GLY A 56 -5.28 3.14 12.79
N PHE A 57 -4.70 4.18 13.38
CA PHE A 57 -5.38 5.46 13.51
C PHE A 57 -4.45 6.61 13.12
N LEU A 58 -5.00 7.59 12.43
CA LEU A 58 -4.37 8.88 12.17
C LEU A 58 -5.10 9.97 12.92
N VAL A 59 -4.33 10.96 13.35
CA VAL A 59 -4.85 12.19 13.94
C VAL A 59 -4.43 13.33 13.03
N PHE A 60 -5.42 14.09 12.58
CA PHE A 60 -5.22 15.36 11.88
C PHE A 60 -5.55 16.51 12.82
N VAL A 61 -4.68 17.51 12.87
CA VAL A 61 -4.83 18.73 13.66
C VAL A 61 -4.88 19.90 12.69
N ASP A 62 -6.02 20.60 12.66
CA ASP A 62 -6.30 21.68 11.70
C ASP A 62 -5.97 21.28 10.24
N GLY A 63 -6.28 20.03 9.87
CA GLY A 63 -6.05 19.48 8.52
C GLY A 63 -4.62 18.97 8.26
N VAL A 64 -3.70 19.06 9.22
CA VAL A 64 -2.32 18.56 9.08
C VAL A 64 -2.12 17.28 9.89
N ASP A 65 -1.44 16.29 9.31
CA ASP A 65 -1.10 15.05 10.01
C ASP A 65 -0.26 15.35 11.27
N SER A 66 -0.73 14.89 12.42
CA SER A 66 -0.09 15.11 13.73
C SER A 66 1.37 14.65 13.79
N ARG A 67 1.79 13.69 12.96
CA ARG A 67 3.19 13.22 12.88
C ARG A 67 4.15 14.28 12.38
N LEU A 68 3.64 15.32 11.71
CA LEU A 68 4.42 16.44 11.17
C LEU A 68 4.38 17.67 12.07
N LEU A 69 3.75 17.58 13.25
CA LEU A 69 3.46 18.72 14.10
C LEU A 69 4.20 18.67 15.43
N ASP A 70 4.53 19.86 15.95
CA ASP A 70 4.93 20.00 17.33
C ASP A 70 3.77 19.61 18.26
N ARG A 71 4.07 18.81 19.30
CA ARG A 71 3.12 18.30 20.28
C ARG A 71 2.48 19.40 21.15
N SER A 72 3.12 20.56 21.27
CA SER A 72 2.60 21.72 22.02
C SER A 72 1.71 22.65 21.19
N ARG A 73 1.55 22.39 19.89
CA ARG A 73 0.74 23.23 18.99
C ARG A 73 -0.72 23.26 19.44
N GLN A 74 -1.33 24.45 19.40
CA GLN A 74 -2.77 24.60 19.62
C GLN A 74 -3.59 24.08 18.43
N ALA A 75 -4.82 23.66 18.70
CA ALA A 75 -5.73 23.12 17.70
C ALA A 75 -7.09 23.80 17.77
N LYS A 76 -7.66 24.14 16.62
CA LYS A 76 -9.09 24.51 16.53
C LYS A 76 -9.94 23.27 16.28
N GLU A 77 -9.45 22.38 15.43
CA GLU A 77 -10.10 21.13 15.08
C GLU A 77 -9.11 19.96 15.14
N ILE A 78 -9.57 18.83 15.67
CA ILE A 78 -8.87 17.56 15.62
C ILE A 78 -9.80 16.53 15.00
N VAL A 79 -9.29 15.76 14.05
CA VAL A 79 -10.01 14.64 13.45
C VAL A 79 -9.24 13.37 13.73
N VAL A 80 -9.88 12.44 14.44
CA VAL A 80 -9.34 11.09 14.63
C VAL A 80 -9.95 10.20 13.56
N LEU A 81 -9.10 9.64 12.74
CA LEU A 81 -9.48 8.79 11.63
C LEU A 81 -8.97 7.38 11.93
N PRO A 82 -9.80 6.33 11.82
CA PRO A 82 -9.23 5.04 11.48
C PRO A 82 -8.49 5.26 10.16
N VAL A 83 -7.17 5.07 10.15
CA VAL A 83 -6.61 4.57 8.90
C VAL A 83 -7.12 3.17 8.84
N ASN A 84 -7.69 2.79 7.72
CA ASN A 84 -7.92 1.39 7.50
C ASN A 84 -6.54 0.72 7.65
N HIS A 85 -6.29 0.13 8.81
CA HIS A 85 -5.42 -0.98 9.10
C HIS A 85 -6.37 -1.91 9.85
N GLY A 86 -7.00 -2.81 9.09
CA GLY A 86 -7.63 -4.02 9.62
C GLY A 86 -8.61 -3.82 10.78
N GLY A 87 -9.73 -3.13 10.53
CA GLY A 87 -11.01 -3.44 11.20
C GLY A 87 -11.79 -4.55 10.48
N ASP A 88 -11.11 -5.24 9.56
CA ASP A 88 -11.62 -6.32 8.73
C ASP A 88 -10.44 -7.27 8.50
N ASP A 89 -10.53 -8.49 9.00
CA ASP A 89 -9.49 -9.51 8.85
C ASP A 89 -9.18 -9.85 7.39
N ARG A 90 -9.97 -9.32 6.43
CA ARG A 90 -9.78 -9.48 4.99
C ARG A 90 -8.65 -8.63 4.40
N PHE A 91 -8.30 -7.47 4.98
CA PHE A 91 -7.37 -6.49 4.37
C PHE A 91 -6.10 -6.24 5.19
N GLN A 92 -4.97 -6.09 4.50
CA GLN A 92 -3.66 -5.72 5.04
C GLN A 92 -3.16 -4.47 4.33
N TRP A 93 -3.01 -3.40 5.10
CA TRP A 93 -2.59 -2.10 4.59
C TRP A 93 -1.09 -1.97 4.75
N ILE A 94 -0.42 -1.60 3.67
CA ILE A 94 1.04 -1.51 3.65
C ILE A 94 1.43 -0.04 3.73
N THR A 95 2.37 0.26 4.62
CA THR A 95 2.93 1.60 4.80
C THR A 95 4.17 1.79 3.93
N TRP A 96 4.52 3.04 3.62
CA TRP A 96 5.76 3.35 2.89
C TRP A 96 7.02 2.79 3.57
N SER A 97 7.08 2.77 4.90
CA SER A 97 8.19 2.16 5.65
C SER A 97 8.32 0.67 5.35
N GLN A 98 7.20 -0.07 5.34
CA GLN A 98 7.21 -1.49 5.01
C GLN A 98 7.59 -1.75 3.56
N ILE A 99 7.23 -0.85 2.64
CA ILE A 99 7.70 -0.91 1.25
C ILE A 99 9.22 -0.74 1.19
N ASP A 100 9.75 0.27 1.87
CA ASP A 100 11.19 0.55 1.89
C ASP A 100 12.01 -0.65 2.40
N GLU A 101 11.57 -1.24 3.52
CA GLU A 101 12.15 -2.46 4.08
C GLU A 101 12.01 -3.68 3.15
N ALA A 102 10.86 -3.85 2.49
CA ALA A 102 10.63 -4.95 1.56
C ALA A 102 11.54 -4.84 0.33
N VAL A 103 11.68 -3.64 -0.23
CA VAL A 103 12.57 -3.39 -1.36
C VAL A 103 14.03 -3.63 -0.95
N GLU A 104 14.44 -3.21 0.25
CA GLU A 104 15.79 -3.46 0.76
C GLU A 104 16.11 -4.97 0.81
N ARG A 105 15.22 -5.77 1.42
CA ARG A 105 15.36 -7.23 1.46
C ARG A 105 15.44 -7.86 0.07
N ILE A 106 14.67 -7.35 -0.90
CA ILE A 106 14.70 -7.86 -2.28
C ILE A 106 16.02 -7.51 -2.96
N ALA A 107 16.50 -6.28 -2.80
CA ALA A 107 17.78 -5.84 -3.35
C ALA A 107 18.96 -6.67 -2.79
N GLU A 108 18.95 -6.95 -1.48
CA GLU A 108 19.93 -7.84 -0.84
C GLU A 108 19.91 -9.25 -1.43
N LYS A 109 18.72 -9.84 -1.63
CA LYS A 109 18.54 -11.16 -2.25
C LYS A 109 19.07 -11.19 -3.69
N ILE A 110 18.77 -10.15 -4.48
CA ILE A 110 19.27 -10.01 -5.85
C ILE A 110 20.81 -9.94 -5.84
N ASN A 111 21.37 -9.05 -5.02
CA ASN A 111 22.82 -8.87 -4.92
C ASN A 111 23.54 -10.16 -4.51
N SER A 112 23.02 -10.85 -3.50
CA SER A 112 23.56 -12.10 -2.96
C SER A 112 23.48 -13.27 -3.95
N SER A 113 22.50 -13.26 -4.86
CA SER A 113 22.36 -14.29 -5.89
C SER A 113 23.37 -14.17 -7.05
N GLY A 114 24.14 -13.08 -7.10
CA GLY A 114 25.06 -12.78 -8.21
C GLY A 114 24.36 -12.27 -9.48
N PHE A 115 23.03 -12.16 -9.49
CA PHE A 115 22.30 -11.55 -10.59
C PHE A 115 22.53 -10.04 -10.62
N ARG A 116 22.86 -9.52 -11.80
CA ARG A 116 23.07 -8.09 -12.07
C ARG A 116 22.23 -7.74 -13.29
N PRO A 117 21.01 -7.20 -13.09
CA PRO A 117 20.16 -6.84 -14.21
C PRO A 117 20.72 -5.63 -14.96
N ASP A 118 20.71 -5.69 -16.29
CA ASP A 118 21.04 -4.55 -17.15
C ASP A 118 19.84 -3.61 -17.31
N ALA A 119 18.61 -4.14 -17.17
CA ALA A 119 17.38 -3.38 -17.24
C ALA A 119 16.33 -3.89 -16.25
N ILE A 120 15.50 -2.98 -15.76
CA ILE A 120 14.29 -3.30 -14.99
C ILE A 120 13.07 -3.05 -15.88
N VAL A 121 12.15 -4.02 -15.92
CA VAL A 121 10.87 -3.85 -16.61
C VAL A 121 9.75 -3.92 -15.58
N CYS A 122 9.01 -2.82 -15.44
CA CYS A 122 7.91 -2.70 -14.50
C CYS A 122 6.59 -3.12 -15.16
N ILE A 123 5.86 -4.03 -14.51
CA ILE A 123 4.49 -4.37 -14.90
C ILE A 123 3.57 -3.25 -14.43
N MET A 124 2.96 -2.54 -15.36
CA MET A 124 2.02 -1.48 -15.05
C MET A 124 0.69 -2.05 -14.56
N ARG A 125 0.08 -1.44 -13.55
CA ARG A 125 0.52 -0.20 -12.86
C ARG A 125 1.35 -0.47 -11.60
N GLY A 126 1.09 -1.59 -10.92
CA GLY A 126 1.58 -1.90 -9.59
C GLY A 126 3.11 -1.94 -9.48
N GLY A 127 3.77 -2.58 -10.43
CA GLY A 127 5.22 -2.72 -10.48
C GLY A 127 6.02 -1.43 -10.71
N LEU A 128 5.38 -0.29 -11.00
CA LEU A 128 6.07 0.98 -11.25
C LEU A 128 6.86 1.47 -10.02
N ILE A 129 6.22 1.48 -8.86
CA ILE A 129 6.85 1.97 -7.62
C ILE A 129 7.94 1.01 -7.15
N PRO A 130 7.68 -0.31 -6.99
CA PRO A 130 8.72 -1.26 -6.59
C PRO A 130 9.89 -1.28 -7.59
N GLY A 131 9.61 -1.25 -8.90
CA GLY A 131 10.64 -1.27 -9.93
C GLY A 131 11.54 -0.04 -9.89
N ARG A 132 10.98 1.16 -9.69
CA ARG A 132 11.80 2.37 -9.52
C ARG A 132 12.64 2.30 -8.24
N LEU A 133 12.08 1.83 -7.12
CA LEU A 133 12.81 1.74 -5.86
C LEU A 133 13.95 0.69 -5.90
N LEU A 134 13.74 -0.41 -6.63
CA LEU A 134 14.78 -1.42 -6.89
C LEU A 134 15.86 -0.88 -7.82
N ALA A 135 15.49 -0.13 -8.85
CA ALA A 135 16.45 0.49 -9.77
C ALA A 135 17.44 1.39 -9.03
N ASP A 136 16.95 2.12 -8.03
CA ASP A 136 17.76 2.97 -7.15
C ASP A 136 18.83 2.17 -6.38
N ARG A 137 18.38 1.11 -5.69
CA ARG A 137 19.24 0.27 -4.84
C ARG A 137 20.23 -0.58 -5.61
N LEU A 138 19.86 -0.97 -6.83
CA LEU A 138 20.68 -1.82 -7.69
C LEU A 138 21.56 -1.03 -8.65
N GLY A 139 21.39 0.30 -8.74
CA GLY A 139 22.14 1.16 -9.67
C GLY A 139 21.80 0.88 -11.14
N VAL A 140 20.54 0.55 -11.44
CA VAL A 140 20.06 0.25 -12.80
C VAL A 140 19.40 1.49 -13.38
N GLU A 141 19.95 2.02 -14.47
CA GLU A 141 19.41 3.23 -15.12
C GLU A 141 18.29 2.92 -16.12
N ASP A 142 18.40 1.78 -16.81
CA ASP A 142 17.45 1.36 -17.84
C ASP A 142 16.16 0.81 -17.19
N ILE A 143 15.11 1.63 -17.20
CA ILE A 143 13.78 1.26 -16.70
C ILE A 143 12.77 1.30 -17.85
N GLY A 144 12.17 0.15 -18.13
CA GLY A 144 11.09 -0.01 -19.10
C GLY A 144 9.77 -0.35 -18.41
N THR A 145 8.67 -0.23 -19.14
CA THR A 145 7.34 -0.56 -18.65
C THR A 145 6.56 -1.35 -19.68
N LEU A 146 5.71 -2.26 -19.22
CA LEU A 146 4.68 -2.91 -20.03
C LEU A 146 3.37 -2.92 -19.26
N GLU A 147 2.23 -2.89 -19.93
CA GLU A 147 0.92 -2.99 -19.26
C GLU A 147 0.25 -4.31 -19.64
N VAL A 148 -0.10 -5.10 -18.61
CA VAL A 148 -0.91 -6.31 -18.75
C VAL A 148 -2.25 -6.09 -18.09
N LYS A 149 -3.31 -6.54 -18.76
CA LYS A 149 -4.68 -6.52 -18.23
C LYS A 149 -5.24 -7.92 -18.23
N LEU A 150 -6.02 -8.23 -17.20
CA LEU A 150 -6.83 -9.43 -17.10
C LEU A 150 -8.25 -9.09 -17.57
N TYR A 151 -8.79 -9.84 -18.52
CA TYR A 151 -10.19 -9.69 -18.95
C TYR A 151 -10.92 -11.03 -18.90
N ILE A 152 -12.20 -10.95 -18.59
CA ILE A 152 -13.11 -12.09 -18.65
C ILE A 152 -13.80 -12.07 -20.01
N SER A 153 -13.61 -13.11 -20.81
CA SER A 153 -14.33 -13.26 -22.08
C SER A 153 -15.75 -13.75 -21.82
N PRO A 154 -16.79 -13.19 -22.49
CA PRO A 154 -18.14 -13.71 -22.39
C PRO A 154 -18.18 -15.21 -22.74
N GLY A 155 -18.81 -16.02 -21.88
CA GLY A 155 -18.95 -17.46 -22.07
C GLY A 155 -17.72 -18.31 -21.73
N GLN A 156 -16.63 -17.73 -21.22
CA GLN A 156 -15.47 -18.48 -20.74
C GLN A 156 -15.34 -18.43 -19.21
N ARG A 157 -14.85 -19.53 -18.63
CA ARG A 157 -14.41 -19.55 -17.23
C ARG A 157 -12.95 -19.10 -17.15
N GLY A 158 -12.72 -17.98 -16.46
CA GLY A 158 -11.39 -17.52 -16.09
C GLY A 158 -10.95 -16.24 -16.81
N GLU A 159 -10.02 -15.55 -16.17
CA GLU A 159 -9.38 -14.35 -16.70
C GLU A 159 -8.27 -14.72 -17.68
N ARG A 160 -8.15 -13.97 -18.77
CA ARG A 160 -7.02 -14.08 -19.71
C ARG A 160 -6.18 -12.81 -19.65
N PRO A 161 -4.86 -12.93 -19.44
CA PRO A 161 -3.96 -11.79 -19.58
C PRO A 161 -3.80 -11.41 -21.05
N PHE A 162 -3.74 -10.12 -21.33
CA PHE A 162 -3.31 -9.57 -22.61
C PHE A 162 -2.40 -8.38 -22.42
N LEU A 163 -1.52 -8.17 -23.40
CA LEU A 163 -0.61 -7.04 -23.44
C LEU A 163 -1.38 -5.81 -23.96
N ARG A 164 -1.61 -4.84 -23.07
CA ARG A 164 -2.27 -3.57 -23.41
C ARG A 164 -1.26 -2.54 -23.90
N GLN A 165 -0.10 -2.49 -23.28
CA GLN A 165 1.01 -1.63 -23.71
C GLN A 165 2.28 -2.48 -23.82
N PRO A 166 2.87 -2.59 -25.02
CA PRO A 166 4.10 -3.35 -25.20
C PRO A 166 5.32 -2.61 -24.63
N LEU A 167 6.37 -3.36 -24.33
CA LEU A 167 7.66 -2.80 -23.95
C LEU A 167 8.27 -2.06 -25.15
N THR A 168 8.74 -0.84 -24.89
CA THR A 168 9.48 -0.01 -25.88
C THR A 168 10.99 0.01 -25.63
N LEU A 169 11.43 -0.26 -24.41
CA LEU A 169 12.86 -0.33 -24.06
C LEU A 169 13.51 -1.54 -24.77
N PRO A 170 14.63 -1.36 -25.49
CA PRO A 170 15.35 -2.48 -26.09
C PRO A 170 16.04 -3.32 -25.00
N ILE A 171 15.65 -4.60 -24.93
CA ILE A 171 16.18 -5.58 -23.97
C ILE A 171 16.83 -6.80 -24.62
N LYS A 172 17.07 -6.75 -25.94
CA LYS A 172 17.78 -7.82 -26.63
C LYS A 172 19.17 -7.99 -26.02
N ASP A 173 19.56 -9.25 -25.76
CA ASP A 173 20.84 -9.65 -25.19
C ASP A 173 21.13 -9.06 -23.78
N LYS A 174 20.09 -8.60 -23.06
CA LYS A 174 20.19 -8.07 -21.69
C LYS A 174 19.69 -9.05 -20.64
N LYS A 175 20.21 -8.95 -19.42
CA LYS A 175 19.62 -9.51 -18.20
C LYS A 175 18.52 -8.58 -17.70
N VAL A 176 17.31 -9.09 -17.57
CA VAL A 176 16.13 -8.30 -17.22
C VAL A 176 15.57 -8.70 -15.87
N LEU A 177 15.34 -7.73 -15.00
CA LEU A 177 14.51 -7.91 -13.81
C LEU A 177 13.09 -7.41 -14.10
N LEU A 178 12.15 -8.33 -14.19
CA LEU A 178 10.72 -8.05 -14.33
C LEU A 178 10.09 -7.85 -12.95
N VAL A 179 9.45 -6.71 -12.72
CA VAL A 179 8.98 -6.31 -11.38
C VAL A 179 7.47 -6.07 -11.36
N ASP A 180 6.80 -6.64 -10.36
CA ASP A 180 5.41 -6.35 -9.99
C ASP A 180 5.31 -5.94 -8.50
N ASP A 181 4.14 -5.51 -8.03
CA ASP A 181 3.94 -5.27 -6.60
C ASP A 181 3.50 -6.53 -5.83
N VAL A 182 2.62 -7.35 -6.41
CA VAL A 182 2.18 -8.62 -5.81
C VAL A 182 1.98 -9.72 -6.85
N SER A 183 2.51 -10.91 -6.56
CA SER A 183 2.12 -12.13 -7.30
C SER A 183 0.94 -12.80 -6.61
N ASP A 184 -0.28 -12.55 -7.11
CA ASP A 184 -1.52 -13.14 -6.57
C ASP A 184 -1.83 -14.51 -7.16
N SER A 185 -2.42 -14.56 -8.35
CA SER A 185 -2.64 -15.82 -9.08
C SER A 185 -1.38 -16.28 -9.82
N GLY A 186 -0.44 -15.36 -10.07
CA GLY A 186 0.75 -15.55 -10.88
C GLY A 186 0.53 -15.40 -12.40
N LEU A 187 -0.72 -15.23 -12.87
CA LEU A 187 -1.04 -15.18 -14.30
C LEU A 187 -0.40 -13.98 -15.02
N THR A 188 -0.47 -12.78 -14.42
CA THR A 188 0.12 -11.56 -14.97
C THR A 188 1.62 -11.68 -15.12
N LEU A 189 2.29 -12.15 -14.07
CA LEU A 189 3.75 -12.32 -14.06
C LEU A 189 4.18 -13.37 -15.08
N GLN A 190 3.49 -14.52 -15.14
CA GLN A 190 3.78 -15.58 -16.10
C GLN A 190 3.63 -15.10 -17.55
N PHE A 191 2.53 -14.41 -17.86
CA PHE A 191 2.30 -13.85 -19.18
C PHE A 191 3.36 -12.79 -19.54
N SER A 192 3.75 -11.96 -18.58
CA SER A 192 4.77 -10.92 -18.78
C SER A 192 6.14 -11.52 -19.09
N VAL A 193 6.55 -12.60 -18.41
CA VAL A 193 7.77 -13.34 -18.75
C VAL A 193 7.71 -13.85 -20.20
N GLN A 194 6.60 -14.47 -20.60
CA GLN A 194 6.42 -14.98 -21.97
C GLN A 194 6.48 -13.86 -23.00
N ALA A 195 5.82 -12.72 -22.73
CA ALA A 195 5.84 -11.56 -23.60
C ALA A 195 7.25 -10.98 -23.77
N LEU A 196 8.02 -10.89 -22.68
CA LEU A 196 9.39 -10.38 -22.71
C LEU A 196 10.38 -11.33 -23.39
N SER A 197 10.18 -12.65 -23.31
CA SER A 197 11.02 -13.62 -24.02
C SER A 197 11.07 -13.38 -25.53
N LEU A 198 10.02 -12.79 -26.12
CA LEU A 198 9.97 -12.43 -27.54
C LEU A 198 10.96 -11.32 -27.92
N TYR A 199 11.44 -10.55 -26.94
CA TYR A 199 12.43 -9.49 -27.14
C TYR A 199 13.88 -10.01 -27.04
N MET A 200 14.06 -11.32 -26.87
CA MET A 200 15.36 -12.02 -26.81
C MET A 200 16.34 -11.49 -25.73
N PRO A 201 15.93 -11.31 -24.47
CA PRO A 201 16.88 -11.11 -23.37
C PRO A 201 17.72 -12.38 -23.14
N THR A 202 18.91 -12.24 -22.56
CA THR A 202 19.74 -13.40 -22.19
C THR A 202 19.20 -14.14 -20.97
N GLU A 203 18.57 -13.41 -20.04
CA GLU A 203 18.04 -13.95 -18.78
C GLU A 203 16.90 -13.04 -18.31
N ILE A 204 15.80 -13.62 -17.84
CA ILE A 204 14.73 -12.89 -17.15
C ILE A 204 14.65 -13.47 -15.74
N ARG A 205 14.73 -12.60 -14.73
CA ARG A 205 14.32 -12.91 -13.37
C ARG A 205 13.18 -12.01 -12.95
N THR A 206 12.45 -12.44 -11.95
CA THR A 206 11.20 -11.83 -11.51
C THR A 206 11.30 -11.38 -10.06
N ALA A 207 10.71 -10.23 -9.75
CA ALA A 207 10.56 -9.74 -8.39
C ALA A 207 9.13 -9.24 -8.13
N ALA A 208 8.64 -9.49 -6.92
CA ALA A 208 7.44 -8.82 -6.40
C ALA A 208 7.65 -8.47 -4.93
N LEU A 209 7.02 -7.40 -4.42
CA LEU A 209 7.10 -7.11 -2.98
C LEU A 209 6.53 -8.26 -2.16
N TYR A 210 5.35 -8.73 -2.55
CA TYR A 210 4.61 -9.75 -1.83
C TYR A 210 4.15 -10.87 -2.75
N ILE A 211 3.91 -12.04 -2.15
CA ILE A 211 3.27 -13.17 -2.82
C ILE A 211 2.06 -13.65 -2.04
N LYS A 212 1.08 -14.21 -2.73
CA LYS A 212 0.03 -15.01 -2.10
C LYS A 212 0.44 -16.47 -1.96
N PRO A 213 -0.01 -17.18 -0.91
CA PRO A 213 0.26 -18.62 -0.75
C PRO A 213 -0.19 -19.49 -1.93
N TRP A 214 -1.18 -19.01 -2.71
CA TRP A 214 -1.77 -19.72 -3.84
C TRP A 214 -1.24 -19.28 -5.20
N THR A 215 -0.21 -18.43 -5.24
CA THR A 215 0.36 -18.01 -6.53
C THR A 215 0.91 -19.21 -7.28
N LYS A 216 0.60 -19.28 -8.59
CA LYS A 216 1.12 -20.33 -9.47
C LYS A 216 2.55 -20.05 -9.93
N LEU A 217 2.97 -18.79 -9.85
CA LEU A 217 4.33 -18.36 -10.18
C LEU A 217 4.90 -17.58 -9.00
N VAL A 218 5.74 -18.26 -8.23
CA VAL A 218 6.56 -17.63 -7.20
C VAL A 218 7.69 -16.87 -7.91
N PRO A 219 7.82 -15.54 -7.72
CA PRO A 219 8.91 -14.78 -8.30
C PRO A 219 10.27 -15.24 -7.74
N ASP A 220 11.34 -15.05 -8.51
CA ASP A 220 12.71 -15.37 -8.08
C ASP A 220 13.08 -14.61 -6.79
N TYR A 221 12.54 -13.39 -6.63
CA TYR A 221 12.75 -12.56 -5.46
C TYR A 221 11.44 -11.98 -4.92
N TYR A 222 11.19 -12.15 -3.63
CA TYR A 222 10.08 -11.48 -2.94
C TYR A 222 10.44 -11.17 -1.50
N ALA A 223 9.78 -10.19 -0.88
CA ALA A 223 10.04 -9.85 0.51
C ALA A 223 9.34 -10.83 1.45
N ASP A 224 8.00 -10.91 1.36
CA ASP A 224 7.18 -11.71 2.27
C ASP A 224 5.97 -12.36 1.57
N GLN A 225 5.46 -13.43 2.19
CA GLN A 225 4.20 -14.05 1.83
C GLN A 225 3.07 -13.50 2.70
N VAL A 226 1.97 -13.09 2.08
CA VAL A 226 0.79 -12.54 2.78
C VAL A 226 -0.50 -13.15 2.26
N SER A 227 -1.43 -13.49 3.16
CA SER A 227 -2.70 -14.13 2.80
C SER A 227 -3.87 -13.15 2.69
N LYS A 228 -3.78 -11.98 3.32
CA LYS A 228 -4.84 -10.95 3.29
C LYS A 228 -4.78 -10.13 2.01
N TRP A 229 -5.88 -9.52 1.59
CA TRP A 229 -5.89 -8.57 0.46
C TRP A 229 -5.01 -7.37 0.80
N ILE A 230 -4.09 -7.00 -0.09
CA ILE A 230 -3.13 -5.92 0.18
C ILE A 230 -3.73 -4.60 -0.27
N VAL A 231 -3.53 -3.54 0.49
CA VAL A 231 -3.75 -2.17 0.01
C VAL A 231 -2.44 -1.41 0.08
N PHE A 232 -1.86 -1.15 -1.08
CA PHE A 232 -0.61 -0.40 -1.23
C PHE A 232 -0.83 1.12 -1.06
N PRO A 233 0.21 1.88 -0.67
CA PRO A 233 0.11 3.33 -0.55
C PRO A 233 -0.32 4.05 -1.84
N TRP A 234 0.04 3.52 -3.02
CA TRP A 234 -0.27 4.11 -4.33
C TRP A 234 -1.68 3.83 -4.86
N GLU A 235 -2.45 2.95 -4.21
CA GLU A 235 -3.78 2.54 -4.69
C GLU A 235 -4.91 2.84 -3.71
N VAL A 236 -4.64 3.52 -2.58
CA VAL A 236 -5.65 3.85 -1.56
C VAL A 236 -6.91 4.51 -2.12
N SER A 237 -6.75 5.44 -3.06
CA SER A 237 -7.89 6.13 -3.69
C SER A 237 -8.66 5.23 -4.66
N GLU A 238 -8.00 4.27 -5.30
CA GLU A 238 -8.63 3.29 -6.18
C GLU A 238 -9.45 2.30 -5.36
N PHE A 239 -8.85 1.73 -4.33
CA PHE A 239 -9.52 0.88 -3.36
C PHE A 239 -10.79 1.54 -2.78
N LYS A 240 -10.70 2.81 -2.36
CA LYS A 240 -11.86 3.55 -1.85
C LYS A 240 -12.99 3.69 -2.87
N ARG A 241 -12.68 3.90 -4.16
CA ARG A 241 -13.69 3.99 -5.22
C ARG A 241 -14.39 2.65 -5.45
N GLU A 242 -13.64 1.55 -5.45
CA GLU A 242 -14.18 0.22 -5.67
C GLU A 242 -15.11 -0.22 -4.55
N VAL A 243 -14.69 -0.01 -3.29
CA VAL A 243 -15.51 -0.34 -2.12
C VAL A 243 -16.81 0.48 -2.09
N ASN A 244 -16.73 1.79 -2.33
CA ASN A 244 -17.92 2.66 -2.33
C ASN A 244 -18.89 2.36 -3.50
N GLY A 245 -18.36 1.91 -4.65
CA GLY A 245 -19.17 1.54 -5.82
C GLY A 245 -19.99 0.25 -5.60
N GLN A 246 -19.48 -0.67 -4.78
CA GLN A 246 -20.19 -1.92 -4.42
C GLN A 246 -21.35 -1.69 -3.45
N GLU A 247 -21.28 -0.68 -2.59
CA GLU A 247 -22.41 -0.31 -1.70
C GLU A 247 -23.55 0.36 -2.46
N SER A 248 -23.23 1.15 -3.49
CA SER A 248 -24.23 1.89 -4.29
C SER A 248 -24.98 1.02 -5.31
N SER A 249 -24.50 -0.20 -5.58
CA SER A 249 -25.10 -1.15 -6.52
C SER A 249 -25.93 -2.24 -5.83
N ASN A 250 -25.94 -2.25 -4.49
CA ASN A 250 -26.74 -3.16 -3.65
C ASN A 250 -27.95 -2.46 -2.99
N THR A 251 -28.31 -1.26 -3.43
CA THR A 251 -29.53 -0.51 -3.06
C THR A 251 -30.36 -0.22 -4.28
#